data_AF-A0A6N9IYC4-F1
#
_entry.id   AF-A0A6N9IYC4-F1
#
_cell.length_a   1.000
_cell.length_b   1.000
_cell.length_c   1.000
_cell.angle_alpha   90.00
_cell.angle_beta   90.00
_cell.angle_gamma   90.00
#
_symmetry.space_group_name_H-M   'P 1'
#
loop_
_entity.id
_entity.type
_entity.pdbx_description
1 polymer ?
#
loop_
_entity_poly.entity_id
_entity_poly.type
_entity_poly.pdbx_seq_one_letter_code
_entity_poly.pdbx_strand_id
1 'polypeptide(L)' 'MNTHIQREIETIESNPSANEKLFAEVVFNLPIKEAFTYIIPPQFQGKVSIGMRVLAPFGRRRLT' A
#
# COMPACT_ATOMS: atom_id res chain seq x y z
N MET A 1 -42.83 -29.24 -4.64
CA MET A 1 -42.11 -29.41 -3.37
C MET A 1 -40.64 -29.61 -3.68
N ASN A 2 -39.81 -28.76 -3.09
CA ASN A 2 -38.37 -28.94 -2.82
C ASN A 2 -37.40 -28.47 -3.91
N THR A 3 -37.32 -27.13 -3.94
CA THR A 3 -36.19 -26.25 -4.22
C THR A 3 -34.86 -26.85 -3.74
N HIS A 4 -34.05 -27.39 -4.66
CA HIS A 4 -32.68 -27.76 -4.36
C HIS A 4 -31.71 -26.73 -4.94
N ILE A 5 -31.15 -25.97 -3.99
CA ILE A 5 -29.78 -25.46 -3.98
C ILE A 5 -29.53 -24.27 -4.91
N GLN A 6 -29.94 -23.15 -4.33
CA GLN A 6 -29.42 -21.81 -4.51
C GLN A 6 -27.89 -21.77 -4.73
N ARG A 7 -27.50 -21.14 -5.84
CA ARG A 7 -26.27 -20.36 -6.05
C ARG A 7 -24.98 -21.14 -5.87
N GLU A 8 -24.54 -21.73 -6.98
CA GLU A 8 -23.18 -21.58 -7.48
C GLU A 8 -22.69 -20.19 -7.07
N ILE A 9 -21.96 -20.13 -5.96
CA ILE A 9 -21.24 -18.93 -5.57
C ILE A 9 -20.27 -18.74 -6.72
N GLU A 10 -20.58 -17.77 -7.58
CA GLU A 10 -19.62 -17.18 -8.48
C GLU A 10 -18.36 -16.97 -7.65
N THR A 11 -17.34 -17.78 -7.91
CA THR A 11 -15.98 -17.45 -7.56
C THR A 11 -15.81 -16.03 -8.08
N ILE A 12 -15.81 -15.08 -7.16
CA ILE A 12 -15.39 -13.72 -7.44
C ILE A 12 -13.91 -13.90 -7.75
N GLU A 13 -13.59 -14.24 -9.00
CA GLU A 13 -12.31 -13.94 -9.58
C GLU A 13 -12.27 -12.43 -9.63
N SER A 14 -11.89 -11.84 -8.50
CA SER A 14 -11.38 -10.49 -8.46
C SER A 14 -10.18 -10.52 -9.39
N ASN A 15 -10.39 -10.20 -10.66
CA ASN A 15 -9.33 -9.82 -11.58
C ASN A 15 -8.45 -8.86 -10.78
N PRO A 16 -7.21 -9.22 -10.37
CA PRO A 16 -6.31 -8.24 -9.81
C PRO A 16 -5.84 -7.43 -11.01
N SER A 17 -6.69 -6.51 -11.46
CA SER A 17 -6.40 -5.58 -12.53
C SER A 17 -5.14 -4.83 -12.10
N ALA A 18 -4.06 -5.19 -12.77
CA ALA A 18 -2.69 -5.08 -12.34
C ALA A 18 -2.28 -3.62 -12.08
N ASN A 19 -2.38 -3.16 -10.83
CA ASN A 19 -1.40 -2.32 -10.16
C ASN A 19 -1.78 -2.16 -8.68
N GLU A 20 -1.60 -3.19 -7.85
CA GLU A 20 -1.73 -3.01 -6.40
C GLU A 20 -0.66 -2.02 -5.93
N LYS A 21 -1.08 -0.78 -5.70
CA LYS A 21 -0.21 0.26 -5.17
C LYS A 21 0.05 -0.07 -3.71
N LEU A 22 1.27 -0.47 -3.40
CA LEU A 22 1.74 -0.59 -2.02
C LEU A 22 2.08 0.79 -1.48
N PHE A 23 1.78 1.00 -0.20
CA PHE A 23 2.04 2.26 0.50
C PHE A 23 2.88 2.01 1.75
N ALA A 24 3.67 3.01 2.14
CA ALA A 24 4.45 3.01 3.37
C ALA A 24 4.15 4.27 4.19
N GLU A 25 4.10 4.11 5.50
CA GLU A 25 4.06 5.21 6.46
C GLU A 25 5.49 5.61 6.82
N VAL A 26 5.84 6.87 6.57
CA VAL A 26 7.17 7.42 6.80
C VAL A 26 7.08 8.51 7.85
N VAL A 27 7.82 8.32 8.94
CA VAL A 27 8.01 9.33 9.98
C VAL A 27 9.28 10.12 9.71
N PHE A 28 9.21 11.44 9.89
CA PHE A 28 10.37 12.32 9.78
C PHE A 28 10.93 12.64 11.18
N ASN A 29 12.24 12.86 11.27
CA ASN A 29 12.89 13.33 12.50
C ASN A 29 12.63 14.83 12.73
N LEU A 30 11.36 15.21 12.79
CA LEU A 30 10.85 16.54 13.03
C LEU A 30 9.85 16.45 14.19
N PRO A 31 9.56 17.56 14.91
CA PRO A 31 8.60 17.56 16.01
C PRO A 31 7.15 17.54 15.48
N ILE A 32 6.82 16.53 14.69
CA ILE A 32 5.52 16.28 14.06
C ILE A 32 5.08 14.90 14.51
N LYS A 33 3.83 14.77 14.96
CA LYS A 33 3.31 13.53 15.54
C LYS A 33 2.77 12.54 14.50
N GLU A 34 2.69 12.96 13.25
CA GLU A 34 1.99 12.26 12.18
C GLU A 34 2.98 11.57 11.24
N ALA A 35 2.61 10.38 10.78
CA ALA A 35 3.30 9.69 9.70
C ALA A 35 2.71 10.11 8.34
N PHE A 36 3.55 10.14 7.31
CA PHE A 36 3.16 10.51 5.96
C PHE A 36 3.09 9.26 5.08
N THR A 37 2.00 9.13 4.32
CA THR A 37 1.80 7.99 3.42
C THR A 37 2.45 8.25 2.06
N TYR A 38 3.32 7.33 1.62
CA TYR A 38 3.97 7.37 0.31
C TYR A 38 3.71 6.09 -0.46
N ILE A 39 3.64 6.20 -1.79
CA ILE A 39 3.61 5.04 -2.68
C ILE A 39 4.99 4.39 -2.69
N ILE A 40 5.05 3.07 -2.57
CA ILE A 40 6.27 2.29 -2.74
C ILE A 40 6.48 2.04 -4.24
N PRO A 41 7.57 2.55 -4.84
CA PRO A 41 7.90 2.28 -6.22
C PRO A 41 8.08 0.76 -6.49
N PRO A 42 7.71 0.26 -7.68
CA PRO A 42 7.80 -1.17 -8.02
C PRO A 42 9.17 -1.81 -7.71
N GLN A 43 10.26 -1.08 -7.95
CA GLN A 43 11.63 -1.56 -7.70
C GLN A 43 11.96 -1.83 -6.22
N PHE A 44 11.16 -1.29 -5.30
CA PHE A 44 11.31 -1.44 -3.85
C PHE A 44 10.24 -2.34 -3.23
N GLN A 45 9.26 -2.80 -4.00
CA GLN A 45 8.27 -3.77 -3.51
C GLN A 45 8.98 -5.05 -3.03
N GLY A 46 8.65 -5.50 -1.81
CA GLY A 46 9.32 -6.64 -1.17
C GLY A 46 10.72 -6.37 -0.58
N LYS A 47 11.28 -5.17 -0.75
CA LYS A 47 12.60 -4.78 -0.19
C LYS A 47 12.53 -3.85 1.00
N VAL A 48 11.36 -3.24 1.25
CA VAL A 48 11.13 -2.32 2.36
C VAL A 48 10.68 -3.12 3.58
N SER A 49 11.15 -2.72 4.75
CA SER A 49 10.78 -3.29 6.05
C SER A 49 10.62 -2.19 7.10
N ILE A 50 9.85 -2.46 8.14
CA ILE A 50 9.62 -1.53 9.24
C ILE A 50 10.95 -1.21 9.93
N GLY A 51 11.16 0.06 10.29
CA GLY A 51 12.40 0.53 10.91
C GLY A 51 13.52 0.86 9.92
N MET A 52 13.34 0.60 8.62
CA MET A 52 14.28 1.06 7.59
C MET A 52 14.17 2.58 7.40
N ARG A 53 15.32 3.22 7.23
CA ARG A 53 15.39 4.63 6.82
C ARG A 53 15.22 4.72 5.31
N VAL A 54 14.41 5.68 4.86
CA VAL A 54 14.13 5.90 3.44
C VAL A 54 14.35 7.37 3.08
N LEU A 55 14.63 7.63 1.80
CA LEU A 55 14.62 8.98 1.25
C LEU A 55 13.22 9.24 0.67
N ALA A 56 12.50 10.18 1.25
CA ALA A 56 11.17 10.57 0.81
C ALA A 56 11.09 12.10 0.65
N PRO A 57 10.37 12.60 -0.36
CA PRO A 57 10.20 14.04 -0.54
C PRO A 57 9.34 14.62 0.57
N PHE A 58 9.82 15.65 1.26
CA PHE A 58 9.09 16.31 2.34
C PHE A 58 8.72 17.75 1.95
N GLY A 59 7.50 17.94 1.46
CA GLY A 59 7.00 19.24 1.02
C GLY A 59 7.75 19.81 -0.19
N ARG A 60 7.71 21.14 -0.35
CA ARG A 60 8.27 21.86 -1.51
C ARG A 60 9.80 22.01 -1.48
N ARG A 61 10.47 21.50 -0.46
CA ARG A 61 11.91 21.66 -0.28
C ARG A 61 12.57 20.30 -0.36
N ARG A 62 13.44 20.10 -1.36
CA ARG A 62 14.40 19.00 -1.32
C ARG A 62 15.25 19.21 -0.06
N LEU A 63 15.12 18.32 0.92
CA LEU A 63 16.12 18.19 1.96
C LEU A 63 17.33 17.55 1.25
N THR A 64 18.25 18.39 0.79
CA THR A 64 19.55 17.98 0.23
C THR A 64 20.48 17.54 1.34
#